data_AF-A0A7S3YRV0-F1
#
_entry.id   AF-A0A7S3YRV0-F1
#
_cell.length_a   1.000
_cell.length_b   1.000
_cell.length_c   1.000
_cell.angle_alpha   90.00
_cell.angle_beta   90.00
_cell.angle_gamma   90.00
#
_symmetry.space_group_name_H-M   'P 1'
#
loop_
_entity.id
_entity.type
_entity.pdbx_description
1 polymer ?
#
loop_
_entity_poly.entity_id
_entity_poly.type
_entity_poly.pdbx_seq_one_letter_code
_entity_poly.pdbx_strand_id
1 'polypeptide(L)'
;MYTFLLAWALSCATAQLPAAEKDRWVVGVAQDDPFRGARAVESMRPTFERYLTETVGPGFSPSLNFSVVGISSANVHAMLEQQSVDFVFVSPSTFSCLQSELKTIPLATIETKSSSSSSSSSSSSVHGQEQKQEEAVFAQIATNERERSNAAQLAQAKE
;
A
#
# COMPACT_ATOMS: atom_id res chain seq x y z
N MET A 1 57.55 6.15 -33.59
CA MET A 1 56.79 5.13 -32.83
C MET A 1 56.12 5.81 -31.65
N TYR A 2 54.78 5.78 -31.64
CA TYR A 2 53.84 5.99 -30.53
C TYR A 2 53.96 7.22 -29.62
N THR A 3 53.34 8.32 -30.03
CA THR A 3 52.83 9.39 -29.14
C THR A 3 51.48 9.88 -29.67
N PHE A 4 50.47 9.03 -29.65
CA PHE A 4 49.07 9.40 -29.83
C PHE A 4 48.27 8.37 -29.06
N LEU A 5 47.74 8.75 -27.90
CA LEU A 5 46.65 8.13 -27.15
C LEU A 5 46.78 8.65 -25.72
N LEU A 6 46.07 9.74 -25.38
CA LEU A 6 45.65 10.13 -24.03
C LEU A 6 45.01 11.52 -24.10
N ALA A 7 43.85 11.63 -24.76
CA ALA A 7 43.07 12.87 -24.72
C ALA A 7 41.58 12.62 -24.97
N TRP A 8 41.02 11.50 -24.50
CA TRP A 8 39.58 11.24 -24.53
C TRP A 8 39.14 10.66 -23.18
N ALA A 9 39.27 11.48 -22.14
CA ALA A 9 38.71 11.15 -20.83
C ALA A 9 38.17 12.42 -20.13
N LEU A 10 37.67 13.40 -20.89
CA LEU A 10 36.98 14.55 -20.32
C LEU A 10 35.75 14.87 -21.17
N SER A 11 34.65 14.16 -20.92
CA SER A 11 33.31 14.76 -20.94
C SER A 11 32.29 13.73 -20.44
N CYS A 12 32.36 13.41 -19.15
CA CYS A 12 31.14 13.08 -18.42
C CYS A 12 30.86 14.27 -17.49
N ALA A 13 30.71 15.45 -18.09
CA ALA A 13 29.95 16.51 -17.44
C ALA A 13 28.49 16.08 -17.58
N THR A 14 28.06 15.18 -16.69
CA THR A 14 26.65 14.94 -16.46
C THR A 14 26.11 16.31 -16.05
N ALA A 15 25.42 16.98 -16.98
CA ALA A 15 24.55 18.08 -16.65
C ALA A 15 23.43 17.48 -15.81
N GLN A 16 23.73 17.21 -14.54
CA GLN A 16 22.76 17.00 -13.49
C GLN A 16 22.09 18.37 -13.38
N LEU A 17 21.06 18.57 -14.19
CA LEU A 17 20.07 19.62 -13.94
C LEU A 17 19.80 19.55 -12.44
N PRO A 18 19.90 20.66 -11.68
CA PRO A 18 19.60 20.62 -10.27
C PRO A 18 18.16 20.15 -10.19
N ALA A 19 17.97 18.87 -9.85
CA ALA A 19 16.66 18.34 -9.50
C ALA A 19 16.18 19.32 -8.45
N ALA A 20 15.12 20.09 -8.76
CA ALA A 20 14.55 21.02 -7.82
C ALA A 20 14.43 20.25 -6.50
N GLU A 21 15.21 20.68 -5.51
CA GLU A 21 15.55 19.87 -4.35
C GLU A 21 14.28 19.64 -3.57
N LYS A 22 13.61 18.53 -3.85
CA LYS A 22 12.30 18.21 -3.30
C LYS A 22 12.51 17.77 -1.85
N ASP A 23 12.24 18.70 -0.95
CA ASP A 23 12.42 18.54 0.50
C ASP A 23 11.37 17.61 1.13
N ARG A 24 10.20 17.47 0.48
CA ARG A 24 9.05 16.72 0.96
C ARG A 24 8.49 15.77 -0.10
N TRP A 25 8.38 14.51 0.28
CA TRP A 25 7.80 13.43 -0.50
C TRP A 25 6.42 13.07 0.03
N VAL A 26 5.43 12.93 -0.86
CA VAL A 26 4.04 12.65 -0.50
C VAL A 26 3.71 11.20 -0.82
N VAL A 27 3.33 10.45 0.22
CA VAL A 27 2.92 9.05 0.14
C VAL A 27 1.39 8.99 0.20
N GLY A 28 0.78 8.56 -0.90
CA GLY A 28 -0.63 8.27 -1.00
C GLY A 28 -0.97 6.89 -0.46
N VAL A 29 -2.04 6.78 0.34
CA VAL A 29 -2.61 5.49 0.73
C VAL A 29 -4.02 5.40 0.16
N ALA A 30 -4.20 4.53 -0.83
CA ALA A 30 -5.48 4.33 -1.47
C ALA A 30 -6.44 3.58 -0.53
N GLN A 31 -7.69 4.03 -0.53
CA GLN A 31 -8.75 3.57 0.35
C GLN A 31 -9.96 3.18 -0.48
N ASP A 32 -10.36 1.91 -0.36
CA ASP A 32 -11.58 1.41 -1.01
C ASP A 32 -12.84 1.89 -0.29
N ASP A 33 -12.79 1.97 1.06
CA ASP A 33 -13.84 2.59 1.88
C ASP A 33 -13.38 3.98 2.35
N PRO A 34 -13.99 5.06 1.86
CA PRO A 34 -13.56 6.43 2.18
C PRO A 34 -13.81 6.82 3.64
N PHE A 35 -14.71 6.14 4.36
CA PHE A 35 -15.02 6.47 5.75
C PHE A 35 -14.14 5.70 6.73
N ARG A 36 -14.00 4.38 6.52
CA ARG A 36 -13.16 3.52 7.37
C ARG A 36 -11.68 3.75 7.08
N GLY A 37 -11.32 3.83 5.81
CA GLY A 37 -9.94 4.06 5.38
C GLY A 37 -9.40 5.41 5.85
N ALA A 38 -10.20 6.48 5.74
CA ALA A 38 -9.74 7.82 6.08
C ALA A 38 -9.37 7.93 7.55
N ARG A 39 -10.18 7.35 8.44
CA ARG A 39 -9.89 7.32 9.88
C ARG A 39 -8.64 6.52 10.21
N ALA A 40 -8.45 5.38 9.55
CA ALA A 40 -7.26 4.55 9.75
C ALA A 40 -5.99 5.32 9.35
N VAL A 41 -5.97 5.91 8.14
CA VAL A 41 -4.83 6.71 7.68
C VAL A 41 -4.60 7.92 8.57
N GLU A 42 -5.64 8.65 8.94
CA GLU A 42 -5.52 9.81 9.83
C GLU A 42 -4.91 9.43 11.18
N SER A 43 -5.32 8.28 11.76
CA SER A 43 -4.78 7.79 13.03
C SER A 43 -3.31 7.35 12.95
N MET A 44 -2.88 6.78 11.80
CA MET A 44 -1.52 6.25 11.62
C MET A 44 -0.54 7.29 11.10
N ARG A 45 -1.05 8.33 10.44
CA ARG A 45 -0.27 9.35 9.76
C ARG A 45 0.83 9.96 10.63
N PRO A 46 0.58 10.46 11.86
CA PRO A 46 1.64 11.08 12.65
C PRO A 46 2.79 10.12 12.96
N THR A 47 2.47 8.86 13.26
CA THR A 47 3.47 7.83 13.55
C THR A 47 4.28 7.47 12.31
N PHE A 48 3.62 7.33 11.16
CA PHE A 48 4.28 6.93 9.92
C PHE A 48 5.17 8.04 9.35
N GLU A 49 4.66 9.29 9.30
CA GLU A 49 5.43 10.45 8.86
C GLU A 49 6.68 10.65 9.72
N ARG A 50 6.51 10.58 11.03
CA ARG A 50 7.62 10.67 11.98
C ARG A 50 8.62 9.52 11.78
N TYR A 51 8.15 8.28 11.69
CA TYR A 51 9.03 7.13 11.52
C TYR A 51 9.86 7.24 10.24
N LEU A 52 9.25 7.56 9.09
CA LEU A 52 9.99 7.71 7.84
C LEU A 52 10.97 8.88 7.89
N THR A 53 10.54 10.02 8.43
CA THR A 53 11.40 11.21 8.51
C THR A 53 12.58 11.00 9.48
N GLU A 54 12.37 10.36 10.63
CA GLU A 54 13.42 10.11 11.63
C GLU A 54 14.35 8.95 11.23
N THR A 55 13.82 7.91 10.59
CA THR A 55 14.59 6.69 10.26
C THR A 55 15.27 6.78 8.90
N VAL A 56 14.56 7.27 7.89
CA VAL A 56 15.02 7.31 6.49
C VAL A 56 15.62 8.67 6.17
N GLY A 57 15.01 9.75 6.66
CA GLY A 57 15.41 11.13 6.33
C GLY A 57 16.90 11.43 6.49
N PRO A 58 17.56 11.09 7.62
CA PRO A 58 18.98 11.37 7.82
C PRO A 58 19.93 10.58 6.91
N GLY A 59 19.45 9.51 6.26
CA GLY A 59 20.25 8.70 5.34
C GLY A 59 20.53 9.37 4.01
N PHE A 60 19.90 10.52 3.73
CA PHE A 60 20.00 11.25 2.47
C PHE A 60 20.48 12.70 2.72
N SER A 61 21.14 13.27 1.71
CA SER A 61 21.55 14.68 1.68
C SER A 61 21.00 15.32 0.40
N PRO A 62 20.02 16.24 0.50
CA PRO A 62 19.39 16.72 1.74
C PRO A 62 18.56 15.66 2.45
N SER A 63 18.26 15.92 3.73
CA SER A 63 17.36 15.07 4.49
C SER A 63 15.96 15.09 3.89
N LEU A 64 15.37 13.90 3.72
CA LEU A 64 14.03 13.74 3.16
C LEU A 64 12.98 13.89 4.25
N ASN A 65 11.94 14.66 3.97
CA ASN A 65 10.72 14.67 4.78
C ASN A 65 9.61 13.92 4.05
N PHE A 66 8.76 13.24 4.82
CA PHE A 66 7.64 12.49 4.27
C PHE A 66 6.32 13.01 4.82
N SER A 67 5.30 13.07 3.96
CA SER A 67 3.90 13.27 4.36
C SER A 67 3.03 12.14 3.83
N VAL A 68 2.01 11.76 4.58
CA VAL A 68 1.05 10.72 4.21
C VAL A 68 -0.32 11.35 3.99
N VAL A 69 -0.95 10.99 2.87
CA VAL A 69 -2.31 11.41 2.55
C VAL A 69 -3.18 10.21 2.23
N GLY A 70 -4.41 10.23 2.74
CA GLY A 70 -5.44 9.28 2.34
C GLY A 70 -5.99 9.66 0.96
N ILE A 71 -6.11 8.69 0.06
CA ILE A 71 -6.62 8.90 -1.30
C ILE A 71 -7.78 7.93 -1.52
N SER A 72 -8.88 8.39 -2.09
CA SER A 72 -9.93 7.46 -2.54
C SER A 72 -9.45 6.69 -3.75
N SER A 73 -9.77 5.40 -3.86
CA SER A 73 -9.36 4.57 -5.02
C SER A 73 -9.75 5.20 -6.37
N ALA A 74 -10.86 5.96 -6.41
CA ALA A 74 -11.31 6.71 -7.59
C ALA A 74 -10.40 7.89 -8.00
N ASN A 75 -9.68 8.50 -7.05
CA ASN A 75 -8.87 9.70 -7.29
C ASN A 75 -7.38 9.40 -7.50
N VAL A 76 -6.93 8.15 -7.28
CA VAL A 76 -5.51 7.78 -7.37
C VAL A 76 -4.91 8.14 -8.73
N HIS A 77 -5.63 7.87 -9.82
CA HIS A 77 -5.17 8.16 -11.19
C HIS A 77 -4.91 9.66 -11.39
N ALA A 78 -5.90 10.50 -11.08
CA ALA A 78 -5.78 11.95 -11.20
C ALA A 78 -4.64 12.51 -10.34
N MET A 79 -4.45 12.00 -9.12
CA MET A 79 -3.38 12.46 -8.23
C MET A 79 -1.98 12.12 -8.77
N LEU A 80 -1.82 10.97 -9.43
CA LEU A 80 -0.57 10.57 -10.08
C LEU A 80 -0.29 11.38 -11.35
N GLU A 81 -1.30 11.59 -12.20
CA GLU A 81 -1.17 12.42 -13.41
C GLU A 81 -0.78 13.86 -13.08
N GLN A 82 -1.37 14.41 -12.01
CA GLN A 82 -1.05 15.75 -11.51
C GLN A 82 0.26 15.82 -10.72
N GLN A 83 0.94 14.68 -10.50
CA GLN A 83 2.16 14.58 -9.69
C GLN A 83 1.98 15.16 -8.27
N SER A 84 0.76 15.06 -7.73
CA SER A 84 0.42 15.51 -6.38
C SER A 84 0.85 14.53 -5.29
N VAL A 85 1.15 13.30 -5.69
CA VAL A 85 1.75 12.24 -4.86
C VAL A 85 2.96 11.65 -5.56
N ASP A 86 3.95 11.21 -4.78
CA ASP A 86 5.19 10.62 -5.28
C ASP A 86 5.16 9.09 -5.26
N PHE A 87 4.53 8.54 -4.22
CA PHE A 87 4.38 7.11 -4.01
C PHE A 87 2.93 6.81 -3.67
N VAL A 88 2.44 5.64 -4.07
CA VAL A 88 1.10 5.19 -3.70
C VAL A 88 1.12 3.75 -3.19
N PHE A 89 0.44 3.53 -2.07
CA PHE A 89 0.05 2.20 -1.62
C PHE A 89 -1.36 1.93 -2.14
N VAL A 90 -1.48 0.91 -2.97
CA VAL A 90 -2.72 0.52 -3.65
C VAL A 90 -2.91 -0.99 -3.58
N SER A 91 -4.15 -1.44 -3.76
CA SER A 91 -4.43 -2.87 -3.93
C SER A 91 -3.84 -3.41 -5.24
N PRO A 92 -3.57 -4.73 -5.36
CA PRO A 92 -3.05 -5.32 -6.59
C PRO A 92 -3.96 -5.09 -7.82
N SER A 93 -5.28 -5.07 -7.61
CA SER A 93 -6.24 -4.80 -8.68
C SER A 93 -6.13 -3.37 -9.19
N THR A 94 -6.04 -2.38 -8.30
CA THR A 94 -5.82 -0.98 -8.70
C THR A 94 -4.45 -0.80 -9.37
N PHE A 95 -3.40 -1.45 -8.85
CA PHE A 95 -2.05 -1.35 -9.44
C PHE A 95 -2.01 -1.85 -10.89
N SER A 96 -2.71 -2.95 -11.20
CA SER A 96 -2.75 -3.48 -12.56
C SER A 96 -3.21 -2.44 -13.59
N CYS A 97 -4.20 -1.60 -13.24
CA CYS A 97 -4.66 -0.51 -14.10
C CYS A 97 -3.61 0.59 -14.24
N LEU A 98 -3.05 1.05 -13.11
CA LEU A 98 -2.03 2.11 -13.08
C LEU A 98 -0.77 1.71 -13.87
N GLN A 99 -0.37 0.44 -13.81
CA GLN A 99 0.79 -0.06 -14.54
C GLN A 99 0.57 0.01 -16.06
N SER A 100 -0.61 -0.38 -16.54
CA SER A 100 -0.92 -0.33 -17.98
C SER A 100 -1.01 1.11 -18.49
N GLU A 101 -1.64 1.99 -17.73
CA GLU A 101 -2.03 3.34 -18.17
C GLU A 101 -0.93 4.37 -17.93
N LEU A 102 -0.41 4.43 -16.70
CA LEU A 102 0.55 5.45 -16.26
C LEU A 102 2.00 4.96 -16.21
N LYS A 103 2.25 3.71 -16.65
CA LYS A 103 3.59 3.07 -16.64
C LYS A 103 4.26 3.09 -15.27
N THR A 104 3.46 3.02 -14.20
CA THR A 104 3.98 2.95 -12.84
C THR A 104 4.78 1.68 -12.62
N ILE A 105 5.85 1.78 -11.83
CA ILE A 105 6.73 0.65 -11.50
C ILE A 105 6.47 0.26 -10.04
N PRO A 106 6.28 -1.04 -9.73
CA PRO A 106 6.11 -1.45 -8.34
C PRO A 106 7.46 -1.37 -7.62
N LEU A 107 7.49 -0.73 -6.45
CA LEU A 107 8.70 -0.62 -5.63
C LEU A 107 8.77 -1.69 -4.53
N ALA A 108 7.62 -2.06 -3.97
CA ALA A 108 7.50 -3.07 -2.92
C ALA A 108 6.13 -3.74 -2.97
N THR A 109 6.08 -4.99 -2.51
CA THR A 109 4.84 -5.75 -2.32
C THR A 109 4.77 -6.20 -0.87
N ILE A 110 3.62 -6.04 -0.23
CA ILE A 110 3.40 -6.50 1.14
C ILE A 110 2.81 -7.92 1.07
N GLU A 111 3.58 -8.92 1.49
CA GLU A 111 3.08 -10.28 1.67
C GLU A 111 2.66 -10.49 3.12
N THR A 112 1.38 -10.73 3.34
CA THR A 112 0.91 -11.22 4.64
C THR A 112 1.12 -12.72 4.67
N LYS A 113 1.96 -13.21 5.58
CA LYS A 113 2.11 -14.65 5.83
C LYS A 113 0.81 -15.15 6.45
N SER A 114 -0.13 -15.62 5.63
CA SER A 114 -1.21 -16.46 6.11
C SER A 114 -0.54 -17.72 6.66
N SER A 115 -0.68 -17.98 7.96
CA SER A 115 -0.33 -19.27 8.56
C SER A 115 -1.29 -20.33 8.03
N SER A 116 -1.13 -20.70 6.76
CA SER A 116 -1.75 -21.87 6.15
C SER A 116 -0.91 -23.07 6.57
N SER A 117 -1.45 -23.89 7.47
CA SER A 117 -1.04 -25.28 7.60
C SER A 117 -1.08 -25.90 6.21
N SER A 118 0.09 -26.26 5.71
CA SER A 118 0.33 -26.83 4.39
C SER A 118 -0.54 -28.06 4.13
N SER A 119 -1.46 -27.96 3.18
CA SER A 119 -1.83 -29.10 2.34
C SER A 119 -1.52 -28.71 0.91
N SER A 120 -0.34 -29.12 0.45
CA SER A 120 0.06 -29.09 -0.95
C SER A 120 -0.92 -29.90 -1.79
N SER A 121 -1.65 -29.25 -2.68
CA SER A 121 -2.24 -29.90 -3.85
C SER A 121 -2.12 -28.97 -5.04
N SER A 122 -1.05 -29.18 -5.81
CA SER A 122 -0.96 -28.77 -7.21
C SER A 122 -2.12 -29.35 -8.01
N SER A 123 -2.91 -28.52 -8.72
CA SER A 123 -3.69 -28.93 -9.89
C SER A 123 -4.25 -27.73 -10.63
N SER A 124 -4.02 -27.75 -11.94
CA SER A 124 -4.63 -26.95 -13.00
C SER A 124 -6.15 -27.09 -13.11
N SER A 125 -6.79 -25.98 -13.51
CA SER A 125 -8.07 -25.89 -14.25
C SER A 125 -9.39 -26.26 -13.56
N VAL A 126 -10.41 -25.54 -14.04
CA VAL A 126 -11.87 -25.84 -14.07
C VAL A 126 -12.72 -25.15 -12.99
N HIS A 127 -13.30 -24.02 -13.41
CA HIS A 127 -14.73 -23.69 -13.37
C HIS A 127 -15.59 -24.40 -12.31
N GLY A 128 -16.02 -23.62 -11.30
CA GLY A 128 -17.32 -23.79 -10.67
C GLY A 128 -17.40 -24.64 -9.41
N GLN A 129 -16.78 -24.23 -8.29
CA GLN A 129 -17.16 -24.67 -6.94
C GLN A 129 -16.78 -23.63 -5.85
N GLU A 130 -17.28 -22.39 -5.93
CA GLU A 130 -17.05 -21.39 -4.84
C GLU A 130 -18.32 -20.93 -4.12
N GLN A 131 -19.52 -21.38 -4.53
CA GLN A 131 -20.78 -20.92 -3.91
C GLN A 131 -21.24 -21.70 -2.67
N LYS A 132 -20.56 -22.78 -2.26
CA LYS A 132 -21.04 -23.64 -1.14
C LYS A 132 -20.35 -23.40 0.20
N GLN A 133 -19.28 -22.60 0.23
CA GLN A 133 -18.50 -22.36 1.45
C GLN A 133 -18.84 -21.03 2.15
N GLU A 134 -19.43 -20.07 1.44
CA GLU A 134 -19.91 -18.81 2.03
C GLU A 134 -21.16 -18.99 2.90
N GLU A 135 -22.08 -19.90 2.54
CA GLU A 135 -23.34 -20.10 3.28
C GLU A 135 -23.12 -20.70 4.68
N ALA A 136 -22.07 -21.49 4.88
CA ALA A 136 -21.73 -22.07 6.18
C ALA A 136 -21.19 -21.03 7.18
N VAL A 137 -20.49 -19.99 6.70
CA VAL A 137 -19.89 -18.96 7.55
C VAL A 137 -20.95 -18.00 8.07
N PHE A 138 -21.92 -17.61 7.24
CA PHE A 138 -23.01 -16.73 7.67
C PHE A 138 -23.94 -17.38 8.70
N ALA A 139 -24.20 -18.69 8.61
CA ALA A 139 -24.98 -19.42 9.60
C ALA A 139 -24.30 -19.44 10.99
N GLN A 140 -22.98 -19.48 11.03
CA GLN A 140 -22.21 -19.55 12.27
C GLN A 140 -22.18 -18.20 13.00
N ILE A 141 -22.15 -17.09 12.26
CA ILE A 141 -22.23 -15.72 12.82
C ILE A 141 -23.60 -15.47 13.45
N ALA A 142 -24.69 -15.87 12.79
CA ALA A 142 -26.05 -15.70 13.31
C ALA A 142 -26.30 -16.49 14.60
N THR A 143 -25.64 -17.64 14.77
CA THR A 143 -25.79 -18.48 15.97
C THR A 143 -25.08 -17.86 17.18
N ASN A 144 -23.89 -17.28 16.97
CA ASN A 144 -23.11 -16.65 18.05
C ASN A 144 -23.76 -15.38 18.63
N GLU A 145 -24.53 -14.61 17.83
CA GLU A 145 -25.23 -13.43 18.35
C GLU A 145 -26.45 -13.80 19.20
N ARG A 146 -27.14 -14.90 18.87
CA ARG A 146 -28.29 -15.37 19.64
C ARG A 146 -27.91 -15.86 21.03
N GLU A 147 -26.76 -16.51 21.17
CA GLU A 147 -26.26 -16.96 22.49
C GLU A 147 -25.85 -15.78 23.38
N ARG A 148 -25.23 -14.73 22.81
CA ARG A 148 -24.88 -13.52 23.56
C ARG A 148 -26.11 -12.75 24.05
N SER A 149 -27.16 -12.67 23.24
CA SER A 149 -28.41 -12.02 23.65
C SER A 149 -29.10 -12.76 24.78
N ASN A 150 -29.11 -14.09 24.76
CA ASN A 150 -29.70 -14.89 25.84
C ASN A 150 -28.90 -14.82 27.15
N ALA A 151 -27.57 -14.78 27.08
CA ALA A 151 -26.72 -14.61 28.26
C ALA A 151 -26.92 -13.26 28.94
N ALA A 152 -27.11 -12.19 28.17
CA ALA A 152 -27.37 -10.85 28.71
C ALA A 152 -28.74 -10.74 29.41
N GLN A 153 -29.78 -11.38 28.85
CA GLN A 153 -31.10 -11.39 29.49
C GLN A 153 -31.14 -12.20 30.78
N LEU A 154 -30.38 -13.30 30.87
CA LEU A 154 -30.30 -14.10 32.09
C LEU A 154 -29.56 -13.39 33.23
N ALA A 155 -28.65 -12.46 32.91
CA ALA A 155 -27.95 -11.65 33.90
C ALA A 155 -28.86 -10.57 34.52
N GLN A 156 -29.78 -9.98 33.73
CA GLN A 156 -30.72 -8.96 34.21
C GLN A 156 -31.89 -9.53 35.02
N ALA A 157 -32.16 -10.83 34.94
CA ALA A 157 -33.22 -11.48 35.70
C ALA A 157 -32.81 -11.93 37.11
N LYS A 158 -31.57 -11.64 37.53
CA LYS A 158 -31.01 -12.02 38.85
C LYS A 158 -30.75 -10.83 39.78
N GLU A 159 -31.09 -9.61 39.36
CA GLU A 159 -31.23 -8.42 40.23
C GLU A 159 -32.70 -8.17 40.55
#